data_AF-S7QFL7-F1
#
_entry.id   AF-S7QFL7-F1
#
_cell.length_a   1.000
_cell.length_b   1.000
_cell.length_c   1.000
_cell.angle_alpha   90.00
_cell.angle_beta   90.00
_cell.angle_gamma   90.00
#
_symmetry.space_group_name_H-M   'P 1'
#
loop_
_entity.id
_entity.type
_entity.pdbx_description
1 polymer ?
#
loop_
_entity_poly.entity_id
_entity_poly.type
_entity_poly.pdbx_seq_one_letter_code
_entity_poly.pdbx_strand_id
1 'polypeptide(L)'
;MSFLSGSLAGALVAGGVYYGFSNLIQSRTQAHRADLHDLSRRLLNPPAALNAPPPAAERIHHDAFSTQLKDRWNHEIEGLFRTSTELAAKGRDWAKRTLYGASGGKEKF
;
A
#
# COMPACT_ATOMS: atom_id res chain seq x y z
N MET A 1 -7.57 -25.48 -60.89
CA MET A 1 -7.20 -24.05 -60.75
C MET A 1 -6.96 -23.61 -59.28
N SER A 2 -6.56 -24.51 -58.36
CA SER A 2 -6.43 -24.19 -56.92
C SER A 2 -5.01 -23.89 -56.44
N PHE A 3 -3.97 -24.27 -57.20
CA PHE A 3 -2.58 -24.05 -56.82
C PHE A 3 -2.12 -22.60 -57.05
N LEU A 4 -2.57 -21.98 -58.16
CA LEU A 4 -2.25 -20.58 -58.48
C LEU A 4 -2.92 -19.59 -57.52
N SER A 5 -4.15 -19.86 -57.09
CA SER A 5 -4.85 -19.04 -56.10
C SER A 5 -4.22 -19.17 -54.70
N GLY A 6 -3.75 -20.36 -54.33
CA GLY A 6 -3.01 -20.59 -53.07
C GLY A 6 -1.67 -19.85 -53.01
N SER A 7 -0.89 -19.86 -54.09
CA SER A 7 0.40 -19.14 -54.15
C SER A 7 0.23 -17.62 -54.18
N LEU A 8 -0.78 -17.09 -54.89
CA LEU A 8 -1.08 -15.66 -54.87
C LEU A 8 -1.55 -15.19 -53.48
N ALA A 9 -2.40 -15.97 -52.81
CA ALA A 9 -2.85 -15.67 -51.45
C ALA A 9 -1.67 -15.74 -50.45
N GLY A 10 -0.81 -16.76 -50.56
CA GLY A 10 0.40 -16.89 -49.74
C GLY A 10 1.38 -15.74 -49.93
N ALA A 11 1.60 -15.28 -51.17
CA ALA A 11 2.46 -14.15 -51.48
C ALA A 11 1.89 -12.81 -50.99
N LEU A 12 0.56 -12.61 -51.04
CA LEU A 12 -0.11 -11.41 -50.52
C LEU A 12 -0.09 -11.35 -49.00
N VAL A 13 -0.29 -12.49 -48.32
CA VAL A 13 -0.19 -12.56 -46.86
C VAL A 13 1.26 -12.37 -46.43
N ALA A 14 2.22 -13.08 -47.03
CA ALA A 14 3.63 -12.93 -46.71
C ALA A 14 4.16 -11.53 -47.07
N GLY A 15 3.73 -10.95 -48.19
CA GLY A 15 4.14 -9.59 -48.59
C GLY A 15 3.48 -8.51 -47.75
N GLY A 16 2.15 -8.52 -47.62
CA GLY A 16 1.40 -7.46 -46.95
C GLY A 16 1.48 -7.51 -45.43
N VAL A 17 1.37 -8.71 -44.84
CA VAL A 17 1.37 -8.87 -43.39
C VAL A 17 2.80 -8.74 -42.86
N TYR A 18 3.79 -9.44 -43.43
CA TYR A 18 5.16 -9.36 -42.92
C TYR A 18 5.76 -7.96 -43.07
N TYR A 19 5.69 -7.34 -44.27
CA TYR A 19 6.24 -5.99 -44.43
C TYR A 19 5.41 -4.94 -43.66
N GLY A 20 4.09 -5.11 -43.57
CA GLY A 20 3.24 -4.23 -42.77
C GLY A 20 3.61 -4.27 -41.29
N PHE A 21 3.71 -5.47 -40.70
CA PHE A 21 4.13 -5.63 -39.31
C PHE A 21 5.58 -5.23 -39.09
N SER A 22 6.49 -5.55 -40.02
CA SER A 22 7.90 -5.17 -39.93
C SER A 22 8.06 -3.64 -39.91
N ASN A 23 7.41 -2.94 -40.83
CA ASN A 23 7.45 -1.47 -40.87
C ASN A 23 6.74 -0.84 -39.66
N LEU A 24 5.66 -1.44 -39.16
CA LEU A 24 4.98 -1.00 -37.94
C LEU A 24 5.88 -1.15 -36.71
N ILE A 25 6.53 -2.31 -36.55
CA ILE A 25 7.47 -2.56 -35.47
C ILE A 25 8.62 -1.56 -35.56
N GLN A 26 9.23 -1.41 -36.75
CA GLN A 26 10.35 -0.51 -36.95
C GLN A 26 10.00 0.95 -36.64
N SER A 27 8.87 1.44 -37.15
CA SER A 27 8.42 2.82 -36.90
C SER A 27 8.13 3.07 -35.42
N ARG A 28 7.45 2.14 -34.73
CA ARG A 28 7.22 2.24 -33.28
C ARG A 28 8.50 2.19 -32.48
N THR A 29 9.45 1.32 -32.83
CA THR A 29 10.74 1.24 -32.16
C THR A 29 11.53 2.54 -32.31
N GLN A 30 11.53 3.14 -33.51
CA GLN A 30 12.18 4.44 -33.72
C GLN A 30 11.52 5.55 -32.91
N ALA A 31 10.17 5.58 -32.86
CA ALA A 31 9.43 6.53 -32.04
C ALA A 31 9.77 6.38 -30.54
N HIS A 32 9.77 5.15 -30.02
CA HIS A 32 10.14 4.88 -28.63
C HIS A 32 11.60 5.24 -28.33
N ARG A 33 12.52 4.98 -29.26
CA ARG A 33 13.92 5.37 -29.10
C ARG A 33 14.07 6.89 -29.01
N ALA A 34 13.35 7.64 -29.84
CA ALA A 34 13.37 9.10 -29.81
C ALA A 34 12.80 9.64 -28.49
N ASP A 35 11.70 9.06 -28.01
CA ASP A 35 11.06 9.45 -26.75
C ASP A 35 11.94 9.16 -25.54
N LEU A 36 12.53 7.96 -25.47
CA LEU A 36 13.49 7.61 -24.41
C LEU A 36 14.72 8.54 -24.42
N HIS A 37 15.19 8.92 -25.61
CA HIS A 37 16.27 9.88 -25.75
C HIS A 37 15.87 11.26 -25.21
N ASP A 38 14.67 11.74 -25.53
CA ASP A 38 14.16 13.02 -25.00
C ASP A 38 14.00 12.99 -23.47
N LEU A 39 13.41 11.93 -22.92
CA LEU A 39 13.27 11.74 -21.48
C LEU A 39 14.62 11.68 -20.78
N SER A 40 15.61 10.95 -21.34
CA SER A 40 16.96 10.90 -20.78
C SER A 40 17.65 12.27 -20.76
N ARG A 41 17.46 13.08 -21.81
CA ARG A 41 17.96 14.46 -21.85
C ARG A 41 17.30 15.34 -20.79
N ARG A 42 16.00 15.19 -20.56
CA ARG A 42 15.26 15.91 -19.52
C ARG A 42 15.68 15.50 -18.11
N LEU A 43 16.06 14.24 -17.89
CA LEU A 43 16.60 13.80 -16.60
C LEU A 43 17.98 14.41 -16.31
N LEU A 44 18.84 14.51 -17.34
CA LEU A 44 20.17 15.12 -17.21
C LEU A 44 20.12 16.65 -17.14
N ASN A 45 19.15 17.27 -17.82
CA ASN A 45 18.93 18.70 -17.83
C ASN A 45 17.49 18.97 -17.38
N PRO A 46 17.19 18.87 -16.08
CA PRO A 46 15.85 19.12 -15.58
C PRO A 46 15.47 20.57 -15.88
N PRO A 47 14.24 20.82 -16.37
CA PRO A 47 13.77 22.18 -16.58
C PRO A 47 13.84 22.97 -15.27
N ALA A 48 14.41 24.17 -15.32
CA ALA A 48 14.81 24.96 -14.16
C ALA A 48 13.66 25.40 -13.23
N ALA A 49 12.41 25.23 -13.66
CA ALA A 49 11.24 25.55 -12.85
C ALA A 49 10.06 24.67 -13.27
N LEU A 50 9.89 23.54 -12.59
CA LEU A 50 8.57 22.93 -12.52
C LEU A 50 7.82 23.70 -11.43
N ASN A 51 6.68 24.31 -11.78
CA ASN A 51 5.72 24.85 -10.81
C ASN A 51 5.04 23.65 -10.11
N ALA A 52 5.85 22.86 -9.41
CA ALA A 52 5.44 21.62 -8.79
C ALA A 52 4.89 21.94 -7.40
N PRO A 53 3.74 21.34 -7.02
CA PRO A 53 3.23 21.48 -5.68
C PRO A 53 4.27 20.97 -4.66
N PRO A 54 4.33 21.55 -3.45
CA PRO A 54 5.31 21.18 -2.43
C PRO A 54 5.33 19.66 -2.21
N PRO A 55 6.49 19.07 -1.88
CA PRO A 55 6.64 17.62 -1.72
C PRO A 55 5.58 17.04 -0.78
N ALA A 56 5.15 15.80 -1.02
CA ALA A 56 4.06 15.17 -0.27
C ALA A 56 4.29 15.19 1.26
N ALA A 57 5.55 15.14 1.70
CA ALA A 57 5.92 15.26 3.11
C ALA A 57 5.54 16.63 3.72
N GLU A 58 5.67 17.72 2.95
CA GLU A 58 5.28 19.07 3.39
C GLU A 58 3.76 19.29 3.40
N ARG A 59 2.98 18.40 2.76
CA ARG A 59 1.51 18.47 2.75
C ARG A 59 0.86 17.86 3.99
N ILE A 60 1.64 17.16 4.83
CA ILE A 60 1.13 16.52 6.03
C ILE A 60 1.03 17.57 7.14
N HIS A 61 -0.17 18.12 7.32
CA HIS A 61 -0.48 18.98 8.46
C HIS A 61 -0.38 18.18 9.76
N HIS A 62 0.66 18.46 10.55
CA HIS A 62 0.79 17.92 11.90
C HIS A 62 -0.04 18.80 12.84
N ASP A 63 -1.34 18.52 12.95
CA ASP A 63 -2.20 19.21 13.91
C ASP A 63 -1.87 18.76 15.33
N ALA A 64 -0.90 19.46 15.94
CA ALA A 64 -0.39 19.19 17.29
C ALA A 64 -1.51 19.11 18.33
N PHE A 65 -2.57 19.91 18.18
CA PHE A 65 -3.74 19.89 19.06
C PHE A 65 -4.54 18.58 18.93
N SER A 66 -4.79 18.12 17.70
CA SER A 66 -5.55 16.88 17.47
C SER A 66 -4.80 15.65 17.99
N THR A 67 -3.46 15.65 17.85
CA THR A 67 -2.59 14.60 18.37
C THR A 67 -2.60 14.61 19.90
N GLN A 68 -2.42 15.76 20.54
CA GLN A 68 -2.50 15.88 22.00
C GLN A 68 -3.86 15.46 22.56
N LEU A 69 -4.95 15.82 21.88
CA LEU A 69 -6.30 15.43 22.28
C LEU A 69 -6.49 13.90 22.18
N LYS A 70 -6.04 13.29 21.07
CA LYS A 70 -6.07 11.84 20.88
C LYS A 70 -5.23 11.11 21.93
N ASP A 71 -4.04 11.62 22.22
CA ASP A 71 -3.14 11.02 23.21
C ASP A 71 -3.76 11.10 24.61
N ARG A 72 -4.34 12.25 24.98
CA ARG A 72 -5.03 12.39 26.26
C ARG A 72 -6.24 11.47 26.36
N TRP A 73 -7.04 11.41 25.30
CA TRP A 73 -8.22 10.53 25.23
C TRP A 73 -7.84 9.05 25.41
N ASN A 74 -6.82 8.59 24.70
CA ASN A 74 -6.34 7.22 24.81
C ASN A 74 -5.81 6.91 26.22
N HIS A 75 -5.10 7.86 26.84
CA HIS A 75 -4.58 7.70 28.19
C HIS A 75 -5.70 7.55 29.23
N GLU A 76 -6.77 8.34 29.12
CA GLU A 76 -7.93 8.24 30.01
C GLU A 76 -8.67 6.90 29.84
N ILE A 77 -8.88 6.45 28.59
CA ILE A 77 -9.51 5.14 28.31
C ILE A 77 -8.67 4.01 28.89
N GLU A 78 -7.35 4.05 28.71
CA GLU A 78 -6.46 3.05 29.26
C GLU A 78 -6.53 3.00 30.79
N GLY A 79 -6.57 4.16 31.46
CA GLY A 79 -6.74 4.24 32.91
C GLY A 79 -8.06 3.63 33.39
N LEU A 80 -9.17 3.95 32.72
CA LEU A 80 -10.49 3.37 33.03
C LEU A 80 -10.52 1.85 32.82
N PHE A 81 -9.90 1.36 31.75
CA PHE A 81 -9.85 -0.07 31.48
C PHE A 81 -9.04 -0.84 32.52
N ARG A 82 -7.87 -0.32 32.90
CA ARG A 82 -7.01 -0.91 33.93
C ARG A 82 -7.72 -0.96 35.29
N THR A 83 -8.31 0.15 35.71
CA THR A 83 -9.05 0.23 36.99
C THR A 83 -10.27 -0.70 37.01
N SER A 84 -11.04 -0.77 35.92
CA SER A 84 -12.15 -1.72 35.78
C SER A 84 -11.68 -3.17 35.90
N THR A 85 -10.56 -3.51 35.24
CA THR A 85 -9.98 -4.85 35.28
C THR A 85 -9.51 -5.23 36.69
N GLU A 86 -8.87 -4.30 37.41
CA GLU A 86 -8.45 -4.52 38.80
C GLU A 86 -9.64 -4.71 39.75
N LEU A 87 -10.69 -3.93 39.59
CA LEU A 87 -11.93 -4.08 40.38
C LEU A 87 -12.61 -5.42 40.09
N ALA A 88 -12.65 -5.84 38.83
CA ALA A 88 -13.17 -7.14 38.44
C ALA A 88 -12.32 -8.31 38.99
N ALA A 89 -11.00 -8.14 39.09
CA ALA A 89 -10.12 -9.12 39.73
C ALA A 89 -10.41 -9.22 41.24
N LYS A 90 -10.46 -8.08 41.95
CA LYS A 90 -10.77 -8.03 43.39
C LYS A 90 -12.15 -8.60 43.71
N GLY A 91 -13.15 -8.31 42.87
CA GLY A 91 -14.50 -8.86 43.00
C GLY A 91 -14.53 -10.38 42.83
N ARG A 92 -13.77 -10.92 41.85
CA ARG A 92 -13.62 -12.38 41.68
C ARG A 92 -12.92 -13.03 42.87
N ASP A 93 -11.88 -12.41 43.42
CA ASP A 93 -11.16 -12.94 44.57
C ASP A 93 -12.00 -12.90 45.85
N TRP A 94 -12.77 -11.83 46.05
CA TRP A 94 -13.77 -11.75 47.11
C TRP A 94 -14.85 -12.82 46.95
N ALA A 95 -15.42 -12.98 45.74
CA ALA A 95 -16.43 -14.00 45.47
C ALA A 95 -15.89 -15.42 45.71
N LYS A 96 -14.66 -15.72 45.28
CA LYS A 96 -14.01 -17.01 45.56
C LYS A 96 -13.83 -17.24 47.07
N ARG A 97 -13.39 -16.23 47.81
CA ARG A 97 -13.23 -16.33 49.28
C ARG A 97 -14.56 -16.58 49.98
N THR A 98 -15.63 -15.91 49.54
CA THR A 98 -16.98 -16.08 50.11
C THR A 98 -17.61 -17.43 49.74
N LEU A 99 -17.45 -17.89 48.49
CA LEU A 99 -18.05 -19.13 48.00
C LEU A 99 -17.32 -20.39 48.47
N TYR A 100 -15.99 -20.36 48.52
CA TYR A 100 -15.19 -21.53 48.89
C TYR A 100 -14.81 -21.57 50.37
N GLY A 101 -15.01 -20.47 51.10
CA GLY A 101 -14.58 -20.33 52.49
C GLY A 101 -13.06 -20.42 52.63
N ALA A 102 -12.48 -19.78 53.63
CA ALA A 102 -11.10 -20.06 54.01
C ALA A 102 -11.01 -21.47 54.67
N SER A 103 -11.11 -22.53 53.88
CA SER A 103 -10.75 -23.89 54.31
C SER A 103 -9.27 -24.11 54.00
N GLY A 104 -8.46 -23.81 55.01
CA GLY A 104 -7.03 -24.06 55.05
C GLY A 104 -6.57 -24.01 56.50
N GLY A 105 -7.16 -24.88 57.33
CA GLY A 105 -6.84 -24.97 58.76
C GLY A 105 -5.41 -25.41 59.03
N LYS A 106 -4.89 -24.97 60.18
CA LYS A 106 -3.93 -25.74 60.98
C LYS A 106 -4.25 -25.54 62.46
N GLU A 107 -5.00 -26.49 63.01
CA GLU A 107 -4.66 -27.05 64.32
C GLU A 107 -3.19 -27.47 64.30
N LYS A 108 -2.43 -27.19 65.37
CA LYS A 108 -1.48 -28.12 65.98
C LYS A 108 -1.12 -27.62 67.38
N PHE A 109 -1.48 -28.47 68.36
CA PHE A 109 -0.94 -28.68 69.72
C PHE A 109 -0.66 -27.47 70.61
#